data_AF-A0A7C7W0F5-F1
#
_entry.id   AF-A0A7C7W0F5-F1
#
_cell.length_a   1.000
_cell.length_b   1.000
_cell.length_c   1.000
_cell.angle_alpha   90.00
_cell.angle_beta   90.00
_cell.angle_gamma   90.00
#
_symmetry.space_group_name_H-M   'P 1'
#
loop_
_entity.id
_entity.type
_entity.pdbx_description
1 polymer ?
#
loop_
_entity_poly.entity_id
_entity_poly.type
_entity_poly.pdbx_seq_one_letter_code
_entity_poly.pdbx_strand_id
1 'polypeptide(L)'
;MDLLKGNKRLGIVLSVIGILTGFLTLTLLAAIYMPVVDGKMLGGRPDEAITVRIVFALLGWVGMTAGALWGAVLYGFIHDEKWAWGWGVAAATAQILAGFFPMIPPASIGLPMPTVWVFLIAFALWFGMLFIGGVSYKIIALAFFGGLAYVLTFIDGVGAISRYQTVEESFAIGMYAVGQMVNWWGAVAWGVFIYALVKGKPWSIPAGIFAASMSIFGGYPVGITDVVRLGRFSMFLPAPLISTFLLVYLVLPASRQMIQEWQAQAAEEEA
;
A
#
# COMPACT_ATOMS: atom_id res chain seq x y z
N MET A 1 -22.54 1.49 -13.13
CA MET A 1 -22.06 1.09 -11.78
C MET A 1 -22.96 1.65 -10.67
N ASP A 2 -24.11 2.23 -11.03
CA ASP A 2 -24.96 2.98 -10.09
C ASP A 2 -25.74 2.12 -9.08
N LEU A 3 -25.79 0.80 -9.28
CA LEU A 3 -26.57 -0.11 -8.43
C LEU A 3 -26.10 -0.18 -6.97
N LEU A 4 -24.83 0.12 -6.69
CA LEU A 4 -24.27 0.06 -5.33
C LEU A 4 -23.95 1.43 -4.73
N LYS A 5 -24.09 2.50 -5.51
CA LYS A 5 -23.74 3.85 -5.09
C LYS A 5 -24.58 4.25 -3.88
N GLY A 6 -23.92 4.73 -2.82
CA GLY A 6 -24.59 5.17 -1.59
C GLY A 6 -25.26 4.05 -0.79
N ASN A 7 -24.93 2.77 -1.03
CA ASN A 7 -25.53 1.65 -0.30
C ASN A 7 -25.03 1.57 1.15
N LYS A 8 -25.79 2.18 2.07
CA LYS A 8 -25.46 2.29 3.50
C LYS A 8 -25.40 0.95 4.20
N ARG A 9 -26.35 0.05 3.92
CA ARG A 9 -26.41 -1.28 4.55
C ARG A 9 -25.16 -2.08 4.21
N LEU A 10 -24.74 -2.05 2.95
CA LEU A 10 -23.49 -2.66 2.54
C LEU A 10 -22.30 -1.98 3.23
N GLY A 11 -22.27 -0.65 3.28
CA GLY A 11 -21.21 0.12 3.98
C GLY A 11 -21.03 -0.28 5.45
N ILE A 12 -22.13 -0.42 6.19
CA ILE A 12 -22.13 -0.90 7.58
C ILE A 12 -21.53 -2.31 7.68
N VAL A 13 -22.01 -3.25 6.86
CA VAL A 13 -21.53 -4.64 6.87
C VAL A 13 -20.03 -4.71 6.56
N LEU A 14 -19.59 -4.01 5.51
CA LEU A 14 -18.17 -3.98 5.12
C LEU A 14 -17.31 -3.34 6.22
N SER A 15 -17.83 -2.36 6.94
CA SER A 15 -17.10 -1.72 8.04
C SER A 15 -16.91 -2.66 9.23
N VAL A 16 -17.94 -3.44 9.58
CA VAL A 16 -17.81 -4.48 10.61
C VAL A 16 -16.76 -5.53 10.19
N ILE A 17 -16.81 -5.99 8.94
CA ILE A 17 -15.80 -6.92 8.41
C ILE A 17 -14.40 -6.28 8.46
N GLY A 18 -14.26 -4.99 8.15
CA GLY A 18 -13.00 -4.25 8.22
C GLY A 18 -12.42 -4.16 9.63
N ILE A 19 -13.26 -3.94 10.65
CA ILE A 19 -12.86 -3.97 12.07
C ILE A 19 -12.33 -5.36 12.44
N LEU A 20 -13.10 -6.41 12.10
CA LEU A 20 -12.70 -7.80 12.36
C LEU A 20 -11.41 -8.18 11.63
N THR A 21 -11.19 -7.63 10.42
CA THR A 21 -9.95 -7.82 9.66
C THR A 21 -8.75 -7.19 10.38
N GLY A 22 -8.93 -6.08 11.10
CA GLY A 22 -7.89 -5.49 11.95
C GLY A 22 -7.46 -6.42 13.09
N PHE A 23 -8.43 -7.03 13.79
CA PHE A 23 -8.17 -8.04 14.82
C PHE A 23 -7.53 -9.30 14.26
N LEU A 24 -8.00 -9.76 13.09
CA LEU A 24 -7.42 -10.89 12.38
C LEU A 24 -5.95 -10.61 12.03
N THR A 25 -5.65 -9.40 11.55
CA THR A 25 -4.29 -8.99 11.21
C THR A 25 -3.35 -9.11 12.41
N LEU A 26 -3.72 -8.52 13.57
CA LEU A 26 -2.90 -8.62 14.78
C LEU A 26 -2.70 -10.07 15.20
N THR A 27 -3.78 -10.86 15.23
CA THR A 27 -3.75 -12.25 15.69
C THR A 27 -2.84 -13.11 14.83
N LEU A 28 -3.00 -13.02 13.50
CA LEU A 28 -2.20 -13.80 12.55
C LEU A 28 -0.74 -13.35 12.55
N LEU A 29 -0.48 -12.05 12.58
CA LEU A 29 0.90 -11.53 12.66
C LEU A 29 1.58 -11.98 13.95
N ALA A 30 0.91 -11.87 15.10
CA ALA A 30 1.45 -12.35 16.37
C ALA A 30 1.74 -13.84 16.33
N ALA A 31 0.85 -14.65 15.74
CA ALA A 31 1.02 -16.10 15.63
C ALA A 31 2.23 -16.49 14.77
N ILE A 32 2.54 -15.76 13.70
CA ILE A 32 3.69 -16.06 12.82
C ILE A 32 4.97 -15.31 13.18
N TYR A 33 4.91 -14.30 14.06
CA TYR A 33 6.01 -13.37 14.32
C TYR A 33 7.31 -14.10 14.71
N MET A 34 7.32 -14.79 15.85
CA MET A 34 8.50 -15.51 16.33
C MET A 34 8.84 -16.74 15.50
N PRO A 35 7.88 -17.58 15.06
CA PRO A 35 8.18 -18.70 14.16
C PRO A 35 8.93 -18.29 12.89
N VAL A 36 8.57 -17.15 12.28
CA VAL A 36 9.28 -16.64 11.11
C VAL A 36 10.66 -16.12 11.47
N VAL A 37 10.80 -15.35 12.56
CA VAL A 37 12.10 -14.86 13.04
C VAL A 37 13.06 -16.03 13.30
N ASP A 38 12.61 -17.04 14.03
CA ASP A 38 13.42 -18.20 14.39
C ASP A 38 13.77 -19.03 13.14
N GLY A 39 12.81 -19.21 12.22
CA GLY A 39 13.06 -19.86 10.93
C GLY A 39 14.10 -19.14 10.08
N LYS A 40 14.13 -17.80 10.09
CA LYS A 40 15.17 -17.01 9.41
C LYS A 40 16.54 -17.14 10.05
N MET A 41 16.60 -17.14 11.38
CA MET A 41 17.85 -17.37 12.12
C MET A 41 18.42 -18.76 11.83
N LEU A 42 17.59 -19.80 11.89
CA LEU A 42 17.98 -21.17 11.56
C LEU A 42 18.41 -21.33 10.10
N GLY A 43 17.80 -20.57 9.19
CA GLY A 43 18.18 -20.49 7.78
C GLY A 43 19.44 -19.67 7.50
N GLY A 44 20.15 -19.17 8.52
CA GLY A 44 21.38 -18.39 8.35
C GLY A 44 21.15 -16.99 7.79
N ARG A 45 19.94 -16.43 7.93
CA ARG A 45 19.56 -15.09 7.44
C ARG A 45 19.18 -14.15 8.59
N PRO A 46 20.12 -13.80 9.49
CA PRO A 46 19.85 -12.91 10.61
C PRO A 46 19.44 -11.50 10.17
N ASP A 47 19.88 -11.06 8.99
CA ASP A 47 19.47 -9.81 8.37
C ASP A 47 17.95 -9.76 8.12
N GLU A 48 17.39 -10.84 7.56
CA GLU A 48 15.95 -10.95 7.32
C GLU A 48 15.18 -11.15 8.63
N ALA A 49 15.76 -11.81 9.63
CA ALA A 49 15.15 -11.94 10.96
C ALA A 49 14.95 -10.56 11.62
N ILE A 50 15.95 -9.68 11.53
CA ILE A 50 15.86 -8.29 12.01
C ILE A 50 14.83 -7.52 11.19
N THR A 51 14.85 -7.64 9.87
CA THR A 51 13.85 -7.02 8.99
C THR A 51 12.43 -7.45 9.37
N VAL A 52 12.19 -8.74 9.62
CA VAL A 52 10.89 -9.26 10.08
C VAL A 52 10.49 -8.61 11.40
N ARG A 53 11.40 -8.53 12.38
CA ARG A 53 11.08 -7.92 13.68
C ARG A 53 10.57 -6.48 13.54
N ILE A 54 11.21 -5.69 12.70
CA ILE A 54 10.83 -4.30 12.47
C ILE A 54 9.54 -4.22 11.65
N VAL A 55 9.50 -4.92 10.52
CA VAL A 55 8.44 -4.74 9.52
C VAL A 55 7.13 -5.39 9.96
N PHE A 56 7.16 -6.57 10.59
CA PHE A 56 5.92 -7.19 11.10
C PHE A 56 5.32 -6.38 12.24
N ALA A 57 6.14 -5.80 13.11
CA ALA A 57 5.65 -4.93 14.18
C ALA A 57 4.95 -3.69 13.58
N LEU A 58 5.60 -3.03 12.61
CA LEU A 58 5.02 -1.89 11.91
C LEU A 58 3.70 -2.26 11.20
N LEU A 59 3.67 -3.38 10.46
CA LEU A 59 2.48 -3.81 9.73
C LEU A 59 1.35 -4.26 10.67
N GLY A 60 1.69 -4.79 11.85
CA GLY A 60 0.72 -5.01 12.92
C GLY A 60 0.06 -3.72 13.35
N TRP A 61 0.84 -2.65 13.56
CA TRP A 61 0.30 -1.33 13.90
C TRP A 61 -0.54 -0.75 12.75
N VAL A 62 -0.06 -0.82 11.51
CA VAL A 62 -0.79 -0.32 10.34
C VAL A 62 -2.12 -1.05 10.17
N GLY A 63 -2.12 -2.38 10.19
CA GLY A 63 -3.34 -3.19 10.02
C GLY A 63 -4.35 -3.01 11.15
N MET A 64 -3.89 -2.90 12.40
CA MET A 64 -4.76 -2.65 13.55
C MET A 64 -5.30 -1.22 13.56
N THR A 65 -4.48 -0.22 13.22
CA THR A 65 -4.93 1.18 13.09
C THR A 65 -5.96 1.32 11.98
N ALA A 66 -5.79 0.60 10.87
CA ALA A 66 -6.80 0.53 9.82
C ALA A 66 -8.11 -0.12 10.32
N GLY A 67 -8.03 -1.14 11.17
CA GLY A 67 -9.19 -1.69 11.89
C GLY A 67 -9.90 -0.65 12.77
N ALA A 68 -9.14 0.20 13.48
CA ALA A 68 -9.71 1.30 14.24
C ALA A 68 -10.35 2.37 13.34
N LEU A 69 -9.73 2.68 12.20
CA LEU A 69 -10.29 3.60 11.20
C LEU A 69 -11.63 3.06 10.65
N TRP A 70 -11.77 1.75 10.46
CA TRP A 70 -13.05 1.14 10.12
C TRP A 70 -14.15 1.37 11.17
N GLY A 71 -13.78 1.58 12.44
CA GLY A 71 -14.72 2.04 13.48
C GLY A 71 -15.30 3.42 13.19
N ALA A 72 -14.46 4.35 12.73
CA ALA A 72 -14.92 5.67 12.27
C ALA A 72 -15.77 5.56 10.99
N VAL A 73 -15.38 4.68 10.06
CA VAL A 73 -16.16 4.44 8.83
C VAL A 73 -17.54 3.85 9.16
N LEU A 74 -17.62 2.91 10.12
CA LEU A 74 -18.88 2.36 10.62
C LEU A 74 -19.77 3.46 11.19
N TYR A 75 -19.21 4.31 12.05
CA TYR A 75 -19.93 5.49 12.57
C TYR A 75 -20.47 6.34 11.43
N GLY A 76 -19.63 6.64 10.43
CA GLY A 76 -20.03 7.44 9.27
C GLY A 76 -21.21 6.82 8.51
N PHE A 77 -21.19 5.52 8.21
CA PHE A 77 -22.32 4.88 7.52
C PHE A 77 -23.60 4.81 8.36
N ILE A 78 -23.49 4.64 9.69
CA ILE A 78 -24.66 4.69 10.59
C ILE A 78 -25.31 6.08 10.58
N HIS A 79 -24.50 7.13 10.50
CA HIS A 79 -24.95 8.53 10.52
C HIS A 79 -25.07 9.16 9.12
N ASP A 80 -25.04 8.34 8.08
CA ASP A 80 -25.27 8.78 6.70
C ASP A 80 -24.24 9.79 6.16
N GLU A 81 -23.02 9.69 6.65
CA GLU A 81 -21.94 10.61 6.33
C GLU A 81 -21.28 10.28 4.98
N LYS A 82 -21.27 11.26 4.06
CA LYS A 82 -20.69 11.12 2.71
C LYS A 82 -19.18 10.82 2.72
N TRP A 83 -18.46 11.10 3.81
CA TRP A 83 -17.01 10.85 3.91
C TRP A 83 -16.65 9.39 4.21
N ALA A 84 -17.60 8.60 4.73
CA ALA A 84 -17.34 7.26 5.28
C ALA A 84 -16.64 6.34 4.29
N TRP A 85 -17.19 6.21 3.08
CA TRP A 85 -16.66 5.30 2.08
C TRP A 85 -15.22 5.63 1.67
N GLY A 86 -14.84 6.91 1.62
CA GLY A 86 -13.49 7.34 1.28
C GLY A 86 -12.46 6.88 2.30
N TRP A 87 -12.78 7.05 3.58
CA TRP A 87 -11.95 6.53 4.67
C TRP A 87 -11.93 5.00 4.72
N GLY A 88 -13.01 4.35 4.27
CA GLY A 88 -13.04 2.91 4.04
C GLY A 88 -12.02 2.46 2.98
N VAL A 89 -11.87 3.20 1.88
CA VAL A 89 -10.82 2.94 0.87
C VAL A 89 -9.43 3.09 1.50
N ALA A 90 -9.20 4.13 2.30
CA ALA A 90 -7.92 4.34 2.97
C ALA A 90 -7.59 3.21 3.96
N ALA A 91 -8.56 2.80 4.78
CA ALA A 91 -8.41 1.68 5.71
C ALA A 91 -8.12 0.37 4.97
N ALA A 92 -8.89 0.06 3.92
CA ALA A 92 -8.67 -1.13 3.11
C ALA A 92 -7.28 -1.14 2.44
N THR A 93 -6.82 0.01 1.93
CA THR A 93 -5.49 0.17 1.32
C THR A 93 -4.38 -0.18 2.31
N ALA A 94 -4.48 0.31 3.55
CA ALA A 94 -3.54 -0.02 4.62
C ALA A 94 -3.58 -1.52 5.01
N GLN A 95 -4.78 -2.12 5.08
CA GLN A 95 -4.93 -3.55 5.38
C GLN A 95 -4.42 -4.45 4.24
N ILE A 96 -4.54 -4.03 2.98
CA ILE A 96 -3.95 -4.74 1.84
C ILE A 96 -2.44 -4.87 2.03
N LEU A 97 -1.74 -3.78 2.39
CA LEU A 97 -0.31 -3.84 2.65
C LEU A 97 0.02 -4.73 3.85
N ALA A 98 -0.72 -4.57 4.95
CA ALA A 98 -0.53 -5.35 6.17
C ALA A 98 -0.84 -6.84 6.00
N GLY A 99 -1.70 -7.23 5.07
CA GLY A 99 -1.96 -8.61 4.71
C GLY A 99 -0.93 -9.17 3.73
N PHE A 100 -0.54 -8.37 2.73
CA PHE A 100 0.28 -8.81 1.61
C PHE A 100 1.74 -9.06 2.01
N PHE A 101 2.42 -8.05 2.56
CA PHE A 101 3.86 -8.17 2.81
C PHE A 101 4.22 -9.33 3.76
N PRO A 102 3.48 -9.58 4.85
CA PRO A 102 3.80 -10.65 5.79
C PRO A 102 3.64 -12.07 5.23
N MET A 103 3.14 -12.23 3.99
CA MET A 103 3.18 -13.50 3.29
C MET A 103 4.60 -13.85 2.82
N ILE A 104 5.42 -12.85 2.48
CA ILE A 104 6.71 -13.07 1.79
C ILE A 104 7.74 -13.76 2.71
N PRO A 105 8.00 -13.28 3.95
CA PRO A 105 8.99 -13.92 4.82
C PRO A 105 8.70 -15.39 5.16
N PRO A 106 7.50 -15.81 5.58
CA PRO A 106 7.20 -17.23 5.81
C PRO A 106 7.31 -18.06 4.53
N ALA A 107 6.83 -17.56 3.38
CA ALA A 107 6.89 -18.28 2.10
C ALA A 107 8.33 -18.67 1.72
N SER A 108 9.26 -17.73 1.89
CA SER A 108 10.67 -17.92 1.54
C SER A 108 11.42 -18.90 2.45
N ILE A 109 10.79 -19.40 3.53
CA ILE A 109 11.30 -20.48 4.38
C ILE A 109 10.32 -21.67 4.45
N GLY A 110 9.36 -21.75 3.54
CA GLY A 110 8.41 -22.86 3.45
C GLY A 110 7.36 -22.92 4.57
N LEU A 111 7.15 -21.84 5.31
CA LEU A 111 6.11 -21.74 6.33
C LEU A 111 4.76 -21.29 5.74
N PRO A 112 3.62 -21.62 6.39
CA PRO A 112 2.30 -21.15 5.98
C PRO A 112 2.19 -19.61 5.96
N MET A 113 1.34 -19.09 5.07
CA MET A 113 1.11 -17.64 4.87
C MET A 113 -0.30 -17.22 5.28
N PRO A 114 -0.69 -17.31 6.57
CA PRO A 114 -2.08 -17.10 6.96
C PRO A 114 -2.59 -15.68 6.68
N THR A 115 -1.71 -14.67 6.57
CA THR A 115 -2.09 -13.29 6.24
C THR A 115 -2.64 -13.11 4.82
N VAL A 116 -2.60 -14.14 3.97
CA VAL A 116 -3.31 -14.15 2.67
C VAL A 116 -4.79 -13.86 2.84
N TRP A 117 -5.40 -14.31 3.94
CA TRP A 117 -6.82 -14.04 4.22
C TRP A 117 -7.06 -12.57 4.52
N VAL A 118 -6.16 -11.90 5.25
CA VAL A 118 -6.23 -10.45 5.49
C VAL A 118 -6.15 -9.72 4.15
N PHE A 119 -5.21 -10.09 3.28
CA PHE A 119 -5.05 -9.48 1.96
C PHE A 119 -6.32 -9.63 1.11
N LEU A 120 -6.86 -10.85 0.98
CA LEU A 120 -8.03 -11.11 0.15
C LEU A 120 -9.29 -10.39 0.66
N ILE A 121 -9.51 -10.39 1.98
CA ILE A 121 -10.63 -9.67 2.59
C ILE A 121 -10.47 -8.16 2.37
N ALA A 122 -9.30 -7.59 2.66
CA ALA A 122 -9.03 -6.17 2.48
C ALA A 122 -9.17 -5.74 1.00
N PHE A 123 -8.77 -6.59 0.06
CA PHE A 123 -8.95 -6.36 -1.37
C PHE A 123 -10.43 -6.31 -1.76
N ALA A 124 -11.25 -7.24 -1.24
CA ALA A 124 -12.69 -7.20 -1.43
C ALA A 124 -13.34 -5.96 -0.79
N LEU A 125 -12.91 -5.57 0.41
CA LEU A 125 -13.35 -4.35 1.09
C LEU A 125 -13.01 -3.10 0.28
N TRP A 126 -11.81 -3.04 -0.32
CA TRP A 126 -11.37 -1.91 -1.14
C TRP A 126 -12.28 -1.69 -2.35
N PHE A 127 -12.55 -2.75 -3.14
CA PHE A 127 -13.50 -2.66 -4.25
C PHE A 127 -14.92 -2.35 -3.77
N GLY A 128 -15.37 -2.97 -2.67
CA GLY A 128 -16.67 -2.69 -2.08
C GLY A 128 -16.86 -1.20 -1.77
N MET A 129 -15.86 -0.54 -1.17
CA MET A 129 -15.90 0.89 -0.89
C MET A 129 -15.89 1.76 -2.14
N LEU A 130 -15.12 1.39 -3.17
CA LEU A 130 -15.12 2.11 -4.45
C LEU A 130 -16.47 2.02 -5.17
N PHE A 131 -17.13 0.86 -5.10
CA PHE A 131 -18.46 0.69 -5.68
C PHE A 131 -19.53 1.46 -4.91
N ILE A 132 -19.45 1.49 -3.57
CA ILE A 132 -20.31 2.36 -2.75
C ILE A 132 -20.08 3.84 -3.08
N GLY A 133 -18.82 4.24 -3.28
CA GLY A 133 -18.46 5.60 -3.68
C GLY A 133 -18.84 5.96 -5.12
N GLY A 134 -19.31 5.01 -5.93
CA GLY A 134 -19.65 5.25 -7.33
C GLY A 134 -18.43 5.63 -8.20
N VAL A 135 -17.24 5.20 -7.82
CA VAL A 135 -15.99 5.59 -8.49
C VAL A 135 -15.97 5.04 -9.92
N SER A 136 -15.65 5.89 -10.90
CA SER A 136 -15.60 5.48 -12.29
C SER A 136 -14.51 4.43 -12.55
N TYR A 137 -14.78 3.46 -13.44
CA TYR A 137 -13.86 2.34 -13.69
C TYR A 137 -12.46 2.77 -14.14
N LYS A 138 -12.33 3.88 -14.88
CA LYS A 138 -11.03 4.43 -15.31
C LYS A 138 -10.23 4.93 -14.10
N ILE A 139 -10.91 5.54 -13.13
CA ILE A 139 -10.31 6.02 -11.89
C ILE A 139 -9.95 4.85 -10.98
N ILE A 140 -10.78 3.81 -10.91
CA ILE A 140 -10.45 2.56 -10.21
C ILE A 140 -9.21 1.92 -10.81
N ALA A 141 -9.10 1.83 -12.14
CA ALA A 141 -7.93 1.27 -12.80
C ALA A 141 -6.65 2.08 -12.48
N LEU A 142 -6.72 3.41 -12.53
CA LEU A 142 -5.59 4.26 -12.15
C LEU A 142 -5.21 4.10 -10.68
N ALA A 143 -6.20 4.06 -9.77
CA ALA A 143 -5.98 3.82 -8.36
C ALA A 143 -5.38 2.43 -8.09
N PHE A 144 -5.77 1.42 -8.86
CA PHE A 144 -5.22 0.07 -8.78
C PHE A 144 -3.73 0.04 -9.15
N PHE A 145 -3.33 0.68 -10.26
CA PHE A 145 -1.90 0.81 -10.62
C PHE A 145 -1.13 1.68 -9.62
N GLY A 146 -1.76 2.70 -9.05
CA GLY A 146 -1.20 3.44 -7.90
C GLY A 146 -1.01 2.55 -6.67
N GLY A 147 -1.92 1.60 -6.44
CA GLY A 147 -1.83 0.56 -5.41
C GLY A 147 -0.69 -0.43 -5.64
N LEU A 148 -0.43 -0.80 -6.90
CA LEU A 148 0.75 -1.61 -7.24
C LEU A 148 2.05 -0.83 -6.94
N ALA A 149 2.12 0.44 -7.35
CA ALA A 149 3.26 1.30 -7.04
C ALA A 149 3.44 1.45 -5.52
N TYR A 150 2.36 1.68 -4.76
CA TYR A 150 2.35 1.71 -3.30
C TYR A 150 3.03 0.48 -2.66
N VAL A 151 2.58 -0.73 -3.03
CA VAL A 151 3.09 -1.97 -2.44
C VAL A 151 4.54 -2.21 -2.85
N LEU A 152 4.88 -2.01 -4.12
CA LEU A 152 6.23 -2.22 -4.62
C LEU A 152 7.23 -1.22 -4.00
N THR A 153 6.86 0.06 -3.88
CA THR A 153 7.71 1.06 -3.22
C THR A 153 7.92 0.71 -1.74
N PHE A 154 6.90 0.18 -1.06
CA PHE A 154 7.07 -0.31 0.31
C PHE A 154 8.09 -1.47 0.37
N ILE A 155 7.97 -2.45 -0.53
CA ILE A 155 8.90 -3.59 -0.63
C ILE A 155 10.33 -3.12 -0.87
N ASP A 156 10.54 -2.10 -1.70
CA ASP A 156 11.88 -1.54 -1.94
C ASP A 156 12.50 -0.98 -0.66
N GLY A 157 11.72 -0.29 0.18
CA GLY A 157 12.22 0.17 1.47
C GLY A 157 12.53 -1.00 2.42
N VAL A 158 11.73 -2.08 2.39
CA VAL A 158 12.01 -3.27 3.20
C VAL A 158 13.27 -3.99 2.72
N GLY A 159 13.44 -4.17 1.42
CA GLY A 159 14.64 -4.78 0.84
C GLY A 159 15.89 -3.97 1.17
N ALA A 160 15.79 -2.64 1.21
CA ALA A 160 16.90 -1.77 1.60
C ALA A 160 17.35 -2.01 3.05
N ILE A 161 16.44 -2.35 3.98
CA ILE A 161 16.80 -2.73 5.37
C ILE A 161 17.67 -3.99 5.38
N SER A 162 17.32 -5.03 4.61
CA SER A 162 18.13 -6.26 4.54
C SER A 162 19.47 -6.00 3.86
N ARG A 163 19.50 -5.21 2.77
CA ARG A 163 20.76 -4.85 2.09
C ARG A 163 21.68 -4.00 2.95
N TYR A 164 21.13 -3.06 3.71
CA TYR A 164 21.90 -2.26 4.66
C TYR A 164 22.67 -3.12 5.68
N GLN A 165 22.20 -4.33 5.97
CA GLN A 165 22.85 -5.25 6.93
C GLN A 165 23.80 -6.26 6.28
N THR A 166 23.69 -6.50 4.97
CA THR A 166 24.38 -7.59 4.27
C THR A 166 25.41 -7.13 3.25
N VAL A 167 25.40 -5.85 2.90
CA VAL A 167 26.28 -5.25 1.90
C VAL A 167 27.45 -4.58 2.60
N GLU A 168 28.68 -4.95 2.22
CA GLU A 168 29.90 -4.43 2.87
C GLU A 168 30.48 -3.22 2.13
N GLU A 169 30.13 -3.03 0.85
CA GLU A 169 30.67 -1.94 0.04
C GLU A 169 30.18 -0.59 0.55
N SER A 170 31.11 0.24 1.04
CA SER A 170 30.86 1.51 1.74
C SER A 170 29.85 2.45 1.06
N PHE A 171 29.97 2.63 -0.26
CA PHE A 171 29.00 3.46 -0.99
C PHE A 171 27.61 2.81 -1.05
N ALA A 172 27.54 1.51 -1.34
CA ALA A 172 26.27 0.80 -1.50
C ALA A 172 25.51 0.69 -0.17
N ILE A 173 26.18 0.35 0.93
CA ILE A 173 25.57 0.33 2.26
C ILE A 173 25.04 1.73 2.64
N GLY A 174 25.80 2.79 2.35
CA GLY A 174 25.37 4.17 2.55
C GLY A 174 24.11 4.50 1.76
N MET A 175 24.04 4.07 0.50
CA MET A 175 22.87 4.25 -0.36
C MET A 175 21.62 3.55 0.18
N TYR A 176 21.73 2.30 0.63
CA TYR A 176 20.60 1.59 1.26
C TYR A 176 20.17 2.26 2.57
N ALA A 177 21.14 2.72 3.38
CA ALA A 177 20.89 3.35 4.67
C ALA A 177 20.06 4.64 4.55
N VAL A 178 20.43 5.52 3.62
CA VAL A 178 19.75 6.82 3.43
C VAL A 178 18.53 6.72 2.52
N GLY A 179 18.49 5.74 1.60
CA GLY A 179 17.41 5.55 0.64
C GLY A 179 16.18 4.83 1.19
N GLN A 180 16.34 3.94 2.18
CA GLN A 180 15.23 3.10 2.69
C GLN A 180 13.99 3.90 3.12
N MET A 181 14.18 5.04 3.80
CA MET A 181 13.08 5.85 4.33
C MET A 181 12.36 6.62 3.23
N VAL A 182 13.08 7.00 2.16
CA VAL A 182 12.47 7.67 1.00
C VAL A 182 11.43 6.76 0.35
N ASN A 183 11.73 5.46 0.23
CA ASN A 183 10.77 4.49 -0.30
C ASN A 183 9.54 4.33 0.60
N TRP A 184 9.70 4.27 1.92
CA TRP A 184 8.54 4.18 2.82
C TRP A 184 7.67 5.44 2.81
N TRP A 185 8.27 6.62 2.76
CA TRP A 185 7.53 7.86 2.54
C TRP A 185 6.86 7.92 1.16
N GLY A 186 7.50 7.37 0.12
CA GLY A 186 6.92 7.20 -1.20
C GLY A 186 5.68 6.29 -1.18
N ALA A 187 5.71 5.19 -0.42
CA ALA A 187 4.55 4.33 -0.23
C ALA A 187 3.40 5.09 0.48
N VAL A 188 3.68 5.82 1.55
CA VAL A 188 2.68 6.68 2.21
C VAL A 188 2.08 7.70 1.22
N ALA A 189 2.93 8.34 0.41
CA ALA A 189 2.50 9.28 -0.61
C ALA A 189 1.58 8.63 -1.67
N TRP A 190 1.84 7.39 -2.08
CA TRP A 190 0.94 6.65 -2.96
C TRP A 190 -0.41 6.35 -2.30
N GLY A 191 -0.44 5.98 -1.02
CA GLY A 191 -1.68 5.82 -0.27
C GLY A 191 -2.51 7.12 -0.23
N VAL A 192 -1.84 8.26 0.00
CA VAL A 192 -2.45 9.60 -0.04
C VAL A 192 -2.98 9.92 -1.43
N PHE A 193 -2.21 9.63 -2.50
CA PHE A 193 -2.66 9.80 -3.88
C PHE A 193 -3.92 8.99 -4.18
N ILE A 194 -3.95 7.70 -3.79
CA ILE A 194 -5.11 6.83 -4.03
C ILE A 194 -6.36 7.43 -3.39
N TYR A 195 -6.27 7.83 -2.11
CA TYR A 195 -7.39 8.48 -1.42
C TYR A 195 -7.84 9.77 -2.13
N ALA A 196 -6.89 10.65 -2.46
CA ALA A 196 -7.17 11.92 -3.13
C ALA A 196 -7.84 11.72 -4.49
N LEU A 197 -7.33 10.76 -5.27
CA LEU A 197 -7.82 10.43 -6.59
C LEU A 197 -9.25 9.91 -6.53
N VAL A 198 -9.51 8.90 -5.70
CA VAL A 198 -10.86 8.30 -5.62
C VAL A 198 -11.87 9.29 -5.04
N LYS A 199 -11.46 10.19 -4.15
CA LYS A 199 -12.31 11.28 -3.63
C LYS A 199 -12.41 12.50 -4.53
N GLY A 200 -11.82 12.47 -5.73
CA GLY A 200 -11.91 13.58 -6.68
C GLY A 200 -11.33 14.88 -6.14
N LYS A 201 -10.30 14.81 -5.28
CA LYS A 201 -9.69 16.00 -4.71
C LYS A 201 -8.83 16.72 -5.74
N PRO A 202 -8.85 18.07 -5.79
CA PRO A 202 -8.14 18.86 -6.80
C PRO A 202 -6.62 18.67 -6.74
N TRP A 203 -6.10 18.30 -5.56
CA TRP A 203 -4.68 18.05 -5.31
C TRP A 203 -4.24 16.61 -5.60
N SER A 204 -5.10 15.75 -6.18
CA SER A 204 -4.72 14.36 -6.51
C SER A 204 -3.56 14.29 -7.51
N ILE A 205 -3.55 15.10 -8.56
CA ILE A 205 -2.46 15.13 -9.55
C ILE A 205 -1.11 15.48 -8.91
N PRO A 206 -0.96 16.62 -8.19
CA PRO A 206 0.32 16.94 -7.56
C PRO A 206 0.74 15.89 -6.51
N ALA A 207 -0.19 15.29 -5.77
CA ALA A 207 0.13 14.20 -4.85
C ALA A 207 0.68 12.95 -5.60
N GLY A 208 0.10 12.59 -6.74
CA GLY A 208 0.58 11.47 -7.56
C GLY A 208 1.95 11.73 -8.17
N ILE A 209 2.20 12.96 -8.65
CA ILE A 209 3.52 13.37 -9.14
C ILE A 209 4.56 13.27 -8.02
N PHE A 210 4.23 13.75 -6.82
CA PHE A 210 5.10 13.65 -5.66
C PHE A 210 5.38 12.18 -5.27
N ALA A 211 4.36 11.34 -5.18
CA ALA A 211 4.50 9.91 -4.87
C ALA A 211 5.37 9.15 -5.89
N ALA A 212 5.15 9.41 -7.18
CA ALA A 212 5.95 8.84 -8.24
C ALA A 212 7.41 9.30 -8.16
N SER A 213 7.65 10.59 -7.93
CA SER A 213 9.00 11.15 -7.80
C SER A 213 9.74 10.55 -6.60
N MET A 214 9.08 10.41 -5.45
CA MET A 214 9.65 9.76 -4.27
C MET A 214 10.08 8.31 -4.57
N SER A 215 9.25 7.55 -5.29
CA SER A 215 9.56 6.17 -5.67
C SER A 215 10.71 6.09 -6.68
N ILE A 216 10.79 7.04 -7.61
CA ILE A 216 11.91 7.16 -8.58
C ILE A 216 13.22 7.47 -7.85
N PHE A 217 13.21 8.48 -6.97
CA PHE A 217 14.40 8.91 -6.23
C PHE A 217 14.84 7.90 -5.17
N GLY A 218 13.91 7.18 -4.54
CA GLY A 218 14.26 6.12 -3.60
C GLY A 218 14.65 4.81 -4.28
N GLY A 219 13.98 4.43 -5.38
CA GLY A 219 14.10 3.11 -6.01
C GLY A 219 15.22 2.99 -7.05
N TYR A 220 15.38 3.95 -7.98
CA TYR A 220 16.42 3.83 -9.00
C TYR A 220 17.84 3.78 -8.42
N PRO A 221 18.23 4.63 -7.44
CA PRO A 221 19.58 4.57 -6.93
C PRO A 221 19.92 3.22 -6.29
N VAL A 222 19.02 2.65 -5.49
CA VAL A 222 19.24 1.33 -4.87
C VAL A 222 19.17 0.19 -5.89
N GLY A 223 18.29 0.28 -6.89
CA GLY A 223 18.17 -0.73 -7.95
C GLY A 223 19.35 -0.73 -8.92
N ILE A 224 19.83 0.42 -9.35
CA ILE A 224 21.02 0.52 -10.21
C ILE A 224 22.26 0.03 -9.44
N THR A 225 22.41 0.42 -8.18
CA THR A 225 23.50 -0.07 -7.32
C THR A 225 23.50 -1.60 -7.23
N ASP A 226 22.32 -2.20 -7.05
CA ASP A 226 22.17 -3.66 -6.98
C ASP A 226 22.44 -4.34 -8.35
N VAL A 227 22.02 -3.74 -9.48
CA VAL A 227 22.35 -4.24 -10.83
C VAL A 227 23.85 -4.23 -11.08
N VAL A 228 24.53 -3.12 -10.77
CA VAL A 228 25.98 -2.98 -10.97
C VAL A 228 26.74 -4.00 -10.12
N ARG A 229 26.31 -4.22 -8.86
CA ARG A 229 26.94 -5.19 -7.96
C ARG A 229 26.71 -6.65 -8.38
N LEU A 230 25.48 -7.00 -8.75
CA LEU A 230 25.11 -8.40 -8.97
C LEU A 230 25.21 -8.83 -10.45
N GLY A 231 25.36 -7.89 -11.38
CA GLY A 231 25.39 -8.16 -12.81
C GLY A 231 24.08 -8.73 -13.36
N ARG A 232 22.95 -8.54 -12.67
CA ARG A 232 21.63 -9.06 -13.05
C ARG A 232 20.51 -8.08 -12.69
N PHE A 233 19.30 -8.33 -13.20
CA PHE A 233 18.13 -7.52 -12.91
C PHE A 233 17.86 -7.41 -11.39
N SER A 234 17.61 -6.19 -10.92
CA SER A 234 17.33 -5.93 -9.51
C SER A 234 15.83 -5.91 -9.21
N MET A 235 15.45 -6.57 -8.11
CA MET A 235 14.07 -6.54 -7.60
C MET A 235 13.64 -5.17 -7.05
N PHE A 236 14.56 -4.19 -6.97
CA PHE A 236 14.25 -2.79 -6.62
C PHE A 236 13.82 -1.93 -7.82
N LEU A 237 13.90 -2.43 -9.05
CA LEU A 237 13.52 -1.65 -10.25
C LEU A 237 12.02 -1.65 -10.59
N PRO A 238 11.19 -2.65 -10.24
CA PRO A 238 9.77 -2.63 -10.57
C PRO A 238 9.01 -1.39 -10.06
N ALA A 239 9.23 -0.98 -8.80
CA ALA A 239 8.53 0.18 -8.23
C ALA A 239 8.86 1.50 -8.93
N PRO A 240 10.15 1.88 -9.13
CA PRO A 240 10.49 3.12 -9.84
C PRO A 240 10.11 3.07 -11.33
N LEU A 241 10.11 1.90 -11.98
CA LEU A 241 9.67 1.77 -13.37
C LEU A 241 8.16 2.03 -13.53
N ILE A 242 7.33 1.38 -12.71
CA ILE A 242 5.87 1.63 -12.72
C ILE A 242 5.58 3.07 -12.32
N SER A 243 6.30 3.61 -11.33
CA SER A 243 6.18 5.01 -10.92
C SER A 243 6.56 5.98 -12.04
N THR A 244 7.58 5.66 -12.84
CA THR A 244 7.95 6.46 -14.02
C THR A 244 6.84 6.46 -15.06
N PHE A 245 6.25 5.29 -15.34
CA PHE A 245 5.10 5.21 -16.23
C PHE A 245 3.91 6.02 -15.70
N LEU A 246 3.58 5.90 -14.41
CA LEU A 246 2.50 6.66 -13.79
C LEU A 246 2.77 8.16 -13.77
N LEU A 247 4.01 8.60 -13.55
CA LEU A 247 4.40 10.01 -13.63
C LEU A 247 4.11 10.57 -15.03
N VAL A 248 4.59 9.88 -16.07
CA VAL A 248 4.32 10.25 -17.47
C VAL A 248 2.82 10.25 -17.70
N TYR A 249 2.11 9.19 -17.28
CA TYR A 249 0.67 9.09 -17.42
C TYR A 249 -0.04 10.27 -16.76
N LEU A 250 0.31 10.70 -15.54
CA LEU A 250 -0.35 11.80 -14.82
C LEU A 250 -0.12 13.19 -15.42
N VAL A 251 0.90 13.37 -16.27
CA VAL A 251 1.16 14.65 -16.94
C VAL A 251 0.60 14.72 -18.36
N LEU A 252 0.18 13.60 -18.94
CA LEU A 252 -0.45 13.58 -20.25
C LEU A 252 -1.78 14.37 -20.26
N PRO A 253 -2.12 15.09 -21.35
CA PRO A 253 -3.36 15.87 -21.41
C PRO A 253 -4.62 15.02 -21.23
N ALA A 254 -4.68 13.83 -21.86
CA ALA A 254 -5.87 12.99 -21.86
C ALA A 254 -6.21 12.43 -20.47
N SER A 255 -5.21 11.98 -19.72
CA SER A 255 -5.39 11.49 -18.35
C SER A 255 -5.71 12.63 -17.38
N ARG A 256 -5.10 13.81 -17.55
CA ARG A 256 -5.42 15.00 -16.75
C ARG A 256 -6.86 15.43 -16.96
N GLN A 257 -7.32 15.49 -18.20
CA GLN A 257 -8.70 15.80 -18.51
C GLN A 257 -9.66 14.79 -17.86
N MET A 258 -9.37 13.48 -17.99
CA MET A 258 -10.15 12.43 -17.34
C MET A 258 -10.23 12.60 -15.82
N ILE A 259 -9.11 12.97 -15.16
CA ILE A 259 -9.08 13.21 -13.71
C ILE A 259 -9.86 14.48 -13.35
N GLN A 260 -9.75 15.54 -14.14
CA GLN A 260 -10.46 16.80 -13.91
C GLN A 260 -11.98 16.65 -14.08
N GLU A 261 -12.42 15.91 -15.10
CA GLU A 261 -13.84 15.55 -15.28
C GLU A 261 -14.36 14.77 -14.06
N TRP A 262 -13.57 13.83 -13.55
CA TRP A 262 -13.91 13.11 -12.31
C TRP A 262 -13.95 14.03 -11.08
N GLN A 263 -13.01 14.97 -10.95
CA GLN A 263 -12.99 15.94 -9.86
C GLN A 263 -14.22 16.86 -9.89
N ALA A 264 -14.63 17.31 -11.07
CA ALA A 264 -15.84 18.13 -11.24
C ALA A 264 -17.10 17.36 -10.81
N GLN A 265 -17.25 16.12 -11.27
CA GLN A 265 -18.36 15.24 -10.87
C GLN A 265 -18.39 15.00 -9.36
N ALA A 266 -17.23 14.70 -8.75
CA ALA A 266 -17.14 14.47 -7.32
C ALA A 266 -17.45 15.71 -6.49
N ALA A 267 -17.09 16.91 -6.98
CA ALA A 267 -17.39 18.17 -6.32
C ALA A 267 -18.89 18.50 -6.33
N GLU A 268 -19.58 18.23 -7.44
CA GLU A 268 -21.04 18.38 -7.54
C GLU A 268 -21.79 17.47 -6.57
N GLU A 269 -21.26 16.28 -6.27
CA GLU A 269 -21.87 15.33 -5.34
C GLU A 269 -21.59 15.64 -3.85
N GLU A 270 -20.51 16.35 -3.56
CA GLU A 270 -20.18 16.81 -2.19
C GLU A 270 -20.95 18.08 -1.79
N ALA A 271 -21.33 18.92 -2.76
CA ALA A 271 -22.20 20.10 -2.57
C ALA A 271 -23.63 19.71 -2.13
#